data_AF-A0A932LGM6-F1
#
_entry.id   AF-A0A932LGM6-F1
#
_cell.length_a   1.000
_cell.length_b   1.000
_cell.length_c   1.000
_cell.angle_alpha   90.00
_cell.angle_beta   90.00
_cell.angle_gamma   90.00
#
_symmetry.space_group_name_H-M   'P 1'
#
loop_
_entity.id
_entity.type
_entity.pdbx_description
1 polymer ?
#
loop_
_entity_poly.entity_id
_entity_poly.type
_entity_poly.pdbx_seq_one_letter_code
_entity_poly.pdbx_strand_id
1 'polypeptide(L)'
;MKAMLLSFTLGLMAVTLATANEPPCCSQCGCTECVSAYCRPTCEQKAVKETHYRVECEDFCPPGPSQLCGEHCCGEGCNSWVHKIWKVSCGEVRTRKQLVKYETEKQVPVTKCTVVYLCRRCCGTY
;
A
#
# COMPACT_ATOMS: atom_id res chain seq x y z
N MET A 1 -25.05 -11.36 18.74
CA MET A 1 -24.81 -11.24 17.27
C MET A 1 -24.78 -9.76 16.94
N LYS A 2 -23.59 -9.16 16.77
CA LYS A 2 -23.43 -7.72 16.54
C LYS A 2 -23.45 -7.46 15.02
N ALA A 3 -24.48 -6.78 14.55
CA ALA A 3 -24.63 -6.38 13.15
C ALA A 3 -23.57 -5.32 12.81
N MET A 4 -22.65 -5.67 11.92
CA MET A 4 -21.61 -4.79 11.40
C MET A 4 -22.19 -4.06 10.19
N LEU A 5 -22.66 -2.82 10.41
CA LEU A 5 -23.15 -1.93 9.35
C LEU A 5 -21.96 -1.44 8.52
N LEU A 6 -21.78 -2.04 7.34
CA LEU A 6 -20.86 -1.58 6.30
C LEU A 6 -21.47 -0.38 5.58
N SER A 7 -21.11 0.83 6.01
CA SER A 7 -21.42 2.07 5.29
C SER A 7 -20.52 2.19 4.06
N PHE A 8 -21.07 1.82 2.90
CA PHE A 8 -20.48 2.12 1.59
C PHE A 8 -20.70 3.61 1.28
N THR A 9 -19.72 4.46 1.61
CA THR A 9 -19.70 5.84 1.13
C THR A 9 -19.22 5.84 -0.33
N LEU A 10 -20.14 6.05 -1.27
CA LEU A 10 -19.82 6.43 -2.64
C LEU A 10 -19.06 7.76 -2.62
N GLY A 11 -17.74 7.71 -2.79
CA GLY A 11 -16.90 8.90 -2.97
C GLY A 11 -17.14 9.49 -4.35
N LEU A 12 -17.82 10.65 -4.40
CA LEU A 12 -17.95 11.47 -5.59
C LEU A 12 -16.55 12.04 -5.93
N MET A 13 -15.84 11.41 -6.87
CA MET A 13 -14.58 11.95 -7.39
C MET A 13 -14.90 13.15 -8.29
N ALA A 14 -14.79 14.36 -7.72
CA ALA A 14 -14.86 15.59 -8.49
C ALA A 14 -13.63 15.69 -9.42
N VAL A 15 -13.83 15.39 -10.70
CA VAL A 15 -12.83 15.63 -11.75
C VAL A 15 -12.85 17.13 -12.07
N THR A 16 -11.95 17.90 -11.46
CA THR A 16 -11.69 19.28 -11.85
C THR A 16 -10.94 19.29 -13.18
N LEU A 17 -11.66 19.50 -14.29
CA LEU A 17 -11.07 19.87 -15.58
C LEU A 17 -10.60 21.33 -15.50
N ALA A 18 -9.30 21.54 -15.34
CA ALA A 18 -8.70 22.86 -15.49
C ALA A 18 -8.63 23.22 -16.98
N THR A 19 -9.56 24.05 -17.45
CA THR A 19 -9.45 24.72 -18.76
C THR A 19 -9.15 26.20 -18.54
N ALA A 20 -7.88 26.54 -18.35
CA ALA A 20 -7.40 27.92 -18.51
C ALA A 20 -6.79 28.04 -19.91
N ASN A 21 -7.64 28.29 -20.91
CA ASN A 21 -7.20 28.70 -22.26
C ASN A 21 -6.83 30.19 -22.24
N GLU A 22 -5.81 30.56 -21.46
CA GLU A 22 -5.15 31.85 -21.67
C GLU A 22 -4.35 31.78 -22.98
N PRO A 23 -4.34 32.84 -23.80
CA PRO A 23 -3.54 32.87 -25.03
C PRO A 23 -2.06 32.66 -24.66
N PRO A 24 -1.33 31.77 -25.37
CA PRO A 24 0.02 31.41 -24.99
C PRO A 24 0.95 32.63 -25.11
N CYS A 25 1.47 33.10 -23.98
CA CYS A 25 2.54 34.10 -23.93
C CYS A 25 3.90 33.41 -23.84
N CYS A 26 4.95 34.07 -24.32
CA CYS A 26 6.31 33.56 -24.24
C CYS A 26 6.73 33.36 -22.78
N SER A 27 7.11 32.14 -22.39
CA SER A 27 7.49 31.78 -21.01
C SER A 27 8.78 32.46 -20.52
N GLN A 28 9.55 33.13 -21.41
CA GLN A 28 10.75 33.88 -21.03
C GLN A 28 10.53 35.40 -20.95
N CYS A 29 9.80 35.98 -21.90
CA CYS A 29 9.68 37.44 -22.03
C CYS A 29 8.24 37.98 -21.99
N GLY A 30 7.24 37.11 -21.92
CA GLY A 30 5.83 37.48 -21.80
C GLY A 30 5.16 38.00 -23.08
N CYS A 31 5.86 38.13 -24.20
CA CYS A 31 5.24 38.61 -25.45
C CYS A 31 4.25 37.59 -26.04
N THR A 32 3.24 38.07 -26.75
CA THR A 32 2.20 37.26 -27.39
C THR A 32 2.40 37.09 -28.90
N GLU A 33 3.36 37.80 -29.49
CA GLU A 33 3.66 37.75 -30.92
C GLU A 33 4.50 36.53 -31.29
N CYS A 34 4.10 35.84 -32.37
CA CYS A 34 4.83 34.71 -32.96
C CYS A 34 5.23 33.63 -31.93
N VAL A 35 4.32 33.31 -31.00
CA VAL A 35 4.55 32.30 -29.97
C VAL A 35 4.24 30.91 -30.54
N SER A 36 5.14 29.95 -30.33
CA SER A 36 4.99 28.56 -30.72
C SER A 36 5.22 27.63 -29.52
N ALA A 37 4.60 26.46 -29.54
CA ALA A 37 4.78 25.44 -28.51
C ALA A 37 6.05 24.62 -28.78
N TYR A 38 6.83 24.38 -27.74
CA TYR A 38 8.06 23.58 -27.77
C TYR A 38 8.05 22.52 -26.65
N CYS A 39 8.61 21.35 -26.93
CA CYS A 39 8.81 20.30 -25.92
C CYS A 39 10.10 20.61 -25.14
N ARG A 40 9.99 20.88 -23.84
CA ARG A 40 11.15 21.01 -22.96
C ARG A 40 11.29 19.75 -22.12
N PRO A 41 12.37 18.96 -22.28
CA PRO A 41 12.65 17.87 -21.36
C PRO A 41 12.98 18.46 -19.97
N THR A 42 12.26 17.99 -18.97
CA THR A 42 12.46 18.34 -17.57
C THR A 42 12.69 17.06 -16.79
N CYS A 43 13.77 17.03 -16.00
CA CYS A 43 14.06 15.91 -15.13
C CYS A 43 13.35 16.13 -13.80
N GLU A 44 12.49 15.19 -13.41
CA GLU A 44 11.83 15.19 -12.11
C GLU A 44 12.20 13.94 -11.33
N GLN A 45 12.29 14.08 -10.01
CA GLN A 45 12.45 12.93 -9.12
C GLN A 45 11.07 12.33 -8.85
N LYS A 46 10.90 11.05 -9.15
CA LYS A 46 9.70 10.30 -8.82
C LYS A 46 10.04 9.25 -7.77
N ALA A 47 9.29 9.25 -6.67
CA ALA A 47 9.34 8.17 -5.70
C ALA A 47 8.71 6.91 -6.32
N VAL A 48 9.51 5.86 -6.45
CA VAL A 48 9.08 4.53 -6.90
C VAL A 48 9.20 3.59 -5.71
N LYS A 49 8.11 2.89 -5.39
CA LYS A 49 8.10 1.85 -4.36
C LYS A 49 8.69 0.57 -4.93
N GLU A 50 9.78 0.10 -4.33
CA GLU A 50 10.36 -1.21 -4.60
C GLU A 50 9.90 -2.19 -3.50
N THR A 51 9.43 -3.37 -3.92
CA THR A 51 9.05 -4.43 -2.99
C THR A 51 10.23 -5.37 -2.82
N HIS A 52 10.63 -5.59 -1.57
CA HIS A 52 11.66 -6.54 -1.21
C HIS A 52 11.11 -7.60 -0.25
N TYR A 53 11.82 -8.72 -0.20
CA TYR A 53 11.52 -9.80 0.72
C TYR A 53 12.77 -10.13 1.51
N ARG A 54 12.61 -10.36 2.81
CA ARG A 54 13.68 -10.90 3.67
C ARG A 54 13.14 -12.08 4.46
N VAL A 55 14.03 -13.04 4.75
CA VAL A 55 13.69 -14.15 5.62
C VAL A 55 13.96 -13.72 7.06
N GLU A 56 12.94 -13.77 7.89
CA GLU A 56 13.04 -13.58 9.34
C GLU A 56 12.79 -14.91 10.04
N CYS A 57 13.46 -15.10 11.17
CA CYS A 57 13.22 -16.24 12.04
C CYS A 57 12.23 -15.81 13.11
N GLU A 58 11.11 -16.54 13.21
CA GLU A 58 10.09 -16.34 14.24
C GLU A 58 9.97 -17.61 15.07
N ASP A 59 10.03 -17.46 16.39
CA ASP A 59 9.78 -18.55 17.32
C ASP A 59 8.28 -18.70 17.55
N PHE A 60 7.78 -19.92 17.48
CA PHE A 60 6.40 -20.25 17.77
C PHE A 60 6.31 -21.51 18.63
N CYS A 61 5.31 -21.58 19.50
CA CYS A 61 4.99 -22.78 20.26
C CYS A 61 3.83 -23.52 19.58
N PRO A 62 4.08 -24.59 18.80
CA PRO A 62 2.99 -25.42 18.32
C PRO A 62 2.25 -26.06 19.51
N PRO A 63 0.95 -26.38 19.36
CA PRO A 63 0.24 -27.16 20.36
C PRO A 63 0.95 -28.50 20.58
N GLY A 64 1.24 -28.82 21.82
CA GLY A 64 1.74 -30.12 22.23
C GLY A 64 0.60 -31.14 22.35
N PRO A 65 0.92 -32.39 22.71
CA PRO A 65 -0.09 -33.41 22.98
C PRO A 65 -1.08 -32.94 24.04
N SER A 66 -2.38 -33.09 23.77
CA SER A 66 -3.42 -32.76 24.75
C SER A 66 -3.26 -33.60 26.01
N GLN A 67 -3.42 -32.96 27.17
CA GLN A 67 -3.36 -33.62 28.47
C GLN A 67 -4.77 -33.71 29.05
N LEU A 68 -5.11 -34.86 29.63
CA LEU A 68 -6.35 -35.03 30.36
C LEU A 68 -6.31 -34.13 31.58
N CYS A 69 -7.23 -33.17 31.67
CA CYS A 69 -7.24 -32.18 32.75
C CYS A 69 -8.44 -32.33 33.70
N GLY A 70 -9.38 -33.20 33.36
CA GLY A 70 -10.51 -33.51 34.21
C GLY A 70 -11.52 -34.40 33.51
N GLU A 71 -12.52 -34.79 34.27
CA GLU A 71 -13.66 -35.56 33.79
C GLU A 71 -14.93 -34.84 34.26
N HIS A 72 -15.93 -34.78 33.38
CA HIS A 72 -17.23 -34.20 33.67
C HIS A 72 -18.29 -35.29 33.59
N CYS A 73 -18.91 -35.59 34.72
CA CYS A 73 -20.08 -36.45 34.74
C CYS A 73 -21.31 -35.68 34.28
N CYS A 74 -22.09 -36.30 33.40
CA CYS A 74 -23.43 -35.84 33.06
C CYS A 74 -24.46 -36.82 33.63
N GLY A 75 -25.50 -36.28 34.28
CA GLY A 75 -26.61 -37.03 34.88
C GLY A 75 -26.57 -37.08 36.42
N GLU A 76 -27.74 -37.29 37.03
CA GLU A 76 -27.85 -37.44 38.50
C GLU A 76 -27.03 -38.65 38.97
N GLY A 77 -26.10 -38.40 39.90
CA GLY A 77 -25.27 -39.44 40.50
C GLY A 77 -24.14 -40.01 39.62
N CYS A 78 -23.69 -39.32 38.56
CA CYS A 78 -22.61 -39.79 37.66
C CYS A 78 -22.89 -41.09 36.88
N ASN A 79 -24.13 -41.55 36.80
CA ASN A 79 -24.45 -42.89 36.28
C ASN A 79 -24.66 -42.98 34.75
N SER A 80 -24.61 -41.86 34.00
CA SER A 80 -25.00 -41.84 32.59
C SER A 80 -23.81 -41.86 31.63
N TRP A 81 -22.94 -40.86 31.69
CA TRP A 81 -21.70 -40.83 30.90
C TRP A 81 -20.71 -39.82 31.47
N VAL A 82 -19.42 -40.12 31.25
CA VAL A 82 -18.29 -39.28 31.68
C VAL A 82 -17.61 -38.70 30.45
N HIS A 83 -17.56 -37.37 30.35
CA HIS A 83 -16.82 -36.67 29.32
C HIS A 83 -15.40 -36.34 29.82
N LYS A 84 -14.40 -36.79 29.08
CA LYS A 84 -13.00 -36.41 29.33
C LYS A 84 -12.77 -34.99 28.83
N ILE A 85 -12.31 -34.12 29.72
CA ILE A 85 -11.90 -32.75 29.38
C ILE A 85 -10.40 -32.79 29.08
N TRP A 86 -10.04 -32.38 27.87
CA TRP A 86 -8.66 -32.32 27.41
C TRP A 86 -8.21 -30.87 27.32
N LYS A 87 -7.04 -30.56 27.86
CA LYS A 87 -6.39 -29.25 27.75
C LYS A 87 -5.25 -29.33 26.76
N VAL A 88 -5.17 -28.36 25.85
CA VAL A 88 -4.02 -28.20 24.98
C VAL A 88 -2.79 -27.83 25.81
N SER A 89 -1.67 -28.50 25.56
CA SER A 89 -0.38 -28.15 26.14
C SER A 89 0.42 -27.29 25.15
N CYS A 90 1.37 -26.48 25.64
CA CYS A 90 2.36 -25.86 24.76
C CYS A 90 3.39 -26.94 24.41
N GLY A 91 3.65 -27.13 23.11
CA GLY A 91 4.73 -27.99 22.65
C GLY A 91 6.11 -27.35 22.84
N GLU A 92 7.13 -27.98 22.26
CA GLU A 92 8.47 -27.41 22.21
C GLU A 92 8.49 -26.20 21.27
N VAL A 93 9.11 -25.09 21.72
CA VAL A 93 9.29 -23.90 20.89
C VAL A 93 10.11 -24.26 19.66
N ARG A 94 9.59 -23.90 18.48
CA ARG A 94 10.27 -24.11 17.21
C ARG A 94 10.48 -22.79 16.52
N THR A 95 11.59 -22.67 15.82
CA THR A 95 11.85 -21.53 14.94
C THR A 95 11.37 -21.86 13.54
N ARG A 96 10.56 -20.99 12.94
CA ARG A 96 10.22 -21.03 11.52
C ARG A 96 10.85 -19.87 10.77
N LYS A 97 11.19 -20.10 9.51
CA LYS A 97 11.57 -19.06 8.57
C LYS A 97 10.30 -18.47 7.97
N GLN A 98 10.07 -17.19 8.22
CA GLN A 98 8.98 -16.42 7.64
C GLN A 98 9.54 -15.47 6.59
N LEU A 99 8.93 -15.46 5.40
CA LEU A 99 9.25 -14.47 4.38
C LEU A 99 8.46 -13.19 4.69
N VAL A 100 9.17 -12.12 5.03
CA VAL A 100 8.59 -10.82 5.36
C VAL A 100 8.76 -9.88 4.17
N LYS A 101 7.63 -9.36 3.69
CA LYS A 101 7.58 -8.32 2.65
C LYS A 101 7.85 -6.97 3.29
N TYR A 102 8.74 -6.17 2.71
CA TYR A 102 8.93 -4.77 3.06
C TYR A 102 9.01 -3.90 1.80
N GLU A 103 8.62 -2.63 1.94
CA GLU A 103 8.62 -1.66 0.86
C GLU A 103 9.68 -0.61 1.12
N THR A 104 10.47 -0.28 0.11
CA THR A 104 11.44 0.81 0.13
C THR A 104 11.05 1.84 -0.91
N GLU A 105 11.30 3.12 -0.63
CA GLU A 105 11.10 4.18 -1.59
C GLU A 105 12.43 4.59 -2.20
N LYS A 106 12.50 4.57 -3.53
CA LYS A 106 13.66 5.00 -4.29
C LYS A 106 13.27 6.19 -5.16
N GLN A 107 14.08 7.24 -5.11
CA GLN A 107 13.95 8.37 -6.02
C GLN A 107 14.58 7.99 -7.36
N VAL A 108 13.75 7.97 -8.41
CA VAL A 108 14.20 7.67 -9.77
C VAL A 108 13.99 8.92 -10.62
N PRO A 109 15.02 9.37 -11.37
CA PRO A 109 14.85 10.48 -12.30
C PRO A 109 13.94 10.03 -13.45
N VAL A 110 12.90 10.80 -13.70
CA VAL A 110 11.99 10.62 -14.84
C VAL A 110 12.07 11.87 -15.69
N THR A 111 12.37 11.67 -16.98
CA THR A 111 12.29 12.74 -17.97
C THR A 111 10.84 12.89 -18.39
N LYS A 112 10.27 14.07 -18.15
CA LYS A 112 8.97 14.45 -18.71
C LYS A 112 9.16 15.59 -19.70
N CYS A 113 8.34 15.60 -20.75
CA CYS A 113 8.31 16.72 -21.68
C CYS A 113 7.23 17.70 -21.24
N THR A 114 7.63 18.89 -20.79
CA THR A 114 6.72 19.99 -20.52
C THR A 114 6.59 20.85 -21.76
N VAL A 115 5.38 21.22 -22.13
CA VAL A 115 5.16 22.22 -23.19
C VAL A 115 5.54 23.59 -22.65
N VAL A 116 6.45 24.27 -23.33
CA VAL A 116 6.77 25.68 -23.10
C VAL A 116 6.43 26.48 -24.33
N TYR A 117 5.95 27.70 -24.14
CA TYR A 117 5.58 28.58 -25.22
C TYR A 117 6.67 29.62 -25.41
N LEU A 118 7.27 29.72 -26.59
CA LEU A 118 8.38 30.63 -26.85
C LEU A 118 8.11 31.44 -28.11
N CYS A 119 8.49 32.71 -28.09
CA CYS A 119 8.48 33.53 -29.29
C CYS A 119 9.73 33.29 -30.14
N ARG A 120 9.68 33.74 -31.40
CA ARG A 120 10.81 33.64 -32.36
C ARG A 120 12.14 34.20 -31.84
N ARG A 121 12.13 35.17 -30.92
CA ARG A 121 13.36 35.73 -30.32
C ARG A 121 13.93 34.85 -29.22
N CYS A 122 13.10 34.08 -28.54
CA CYS A 122 13.48 33.22 -27.41
C CYS A 122 13.68 31.75 -27.79
N CYS A 123 13.37 31.35 -29.03
CA CYS A 123 13.49 29.95 -29.47
C CYS A 123 14.94 29.49 -29.69
N GLY A 124 15.90 30.41 -29.85
CA GLY A 124 17.31 30.09 -30.16
C GLY A 124 18.23 29.99 -28.94
N THR A 125 17.72 30.21 -27.73
CA THR A 125 18.48 30.12 -26.46
C THR A 125 18.22 28.82 -25.72
N TYR A 126 17.61 27.83 -26.40
CA TYR A 126 17.08 26.59 -25.86
C TYR A 126 17.72 25.35 -26.47
#